data_AF-A0A7W4EJ85-F1
#
_entry.id   AF-A0A7W4EJ85-F1
#
_cell.length_a   1.000
_cell.length_b   1.000
_cell.length_c   1.000
_cell.angle_alpha   90.00
_cell.angle_beta   90.00
_cell.angle_gamma   90.00
#
_symmetry.space_group_name_H-M   'P 1'
#
loop_
_entity.id
_entity.type
_entity.pdbx_description
1 polymer ?
#
loop_
_entity_poly.entity_id
_entity_poly.type
_entity_poly.pdbx_seq_one_letter_code
_entity_poly.pdbx_strand_id
1 'polypeptide(L)'
;MGHILGILVSIIVWAAILAGIKSAIKRKVYFKEEFPIALFPSVLIMVCVILSYSDESSYLIFLLPMIIIIYLVWSLESTSSTEGENKKEKEKYLELLKKDEKIKLLREAYANGTITEKEYSEKTKILSQTLRKKAKNDIIQEDIDNLKKELEKLNELYKNGVLTQIEYNQKQEKYEQKITELKKNIS
;
A
#
# COMPACT_ATOMS: atom_id res chain seq x y z
N MET A 1 -4.10 15.11 45.54
CA MET A 1 -3.88 16.16 44.51
C MET A 1 -2.95 15.74 43.36
N GLY A 2 -1.98 14.84 43.56
CA GLY A 2 -1.04 14.43 42.49
C GLY A 2 -1.64 13.70 41.28
N HIS A 3 -2.69 12.89 41.48
CA HIS A 3 -3.32 12.12 40.39
C HIS A 3 -4.06 12.99 39.36
N ILE A 4 -4.74 14.05 39.81
CA ILE A 4 -5.49 14.94 38.91
C ILE A 4 -4.53 15.74 38.03
N LEU A 5 -3.39 16.18 38.59
CA LEU A 5 -2.35 16.86 37.84
C LEU A 5 -1.69 15.94 36.80
N GLY A 6 -1.45 14.67 37.15
CA GLY A 6 -0.91 13.66 36.22
C GLY A 6 -1.86 13.35 35.05
N ILE A 7 -3.16 13.26 35.31
CA ILE A 7 -4.19 13.07 34.27
C ILE A 7 -4.25 14.30 33.35
N LEU A 8 -4.18 15.51 33.91
CA LEU A 8 -4.23 16.75 33.13
C LEU A 8 -3.02 16.88 32.18
N VAL A 9 -1.81 16.58 32.68
CA VAL A 9 -0.58 16.60 31.87
C VAL A 9 -0.63 15.55 30.77
N SER A 10 -1.14 14.34 31.07
CA SER A 10 -1.34 13.29 30.08
C SER A 10 -2.29 13.72 28.96
N ILE A 11 -3.43 14.35 29.28
CA ILE A 11 -4.40 14.84 28.30
C ILE A 11 -3.77 15.91 27.38
N ILE A 12 -2.98 16.83 27.94
CA ILE A 12 -2.32 17.89 27.17
C ILE A 12 -1.29 17.30 26.19
N VAL A 13 -0.49 16.32 26.65
CA VAL A 13 0.49 15.63 25.81
C VAL A 13 -0.21 14.86 24.68
N TRP A 14 -1.30 14.14 24.97
CA TRP A 14 -2.09 13.44 23.96
C TRP A 14 -2.74 14.39 22.94
N ALA A 15 -3.25 15.55 23.38
CA ALA A 15 -3.82 16.55 22.49
C ALA A 15 -2.77 17.14 21.52
N ALA A 16 -1.54 17.36 21.98
CA ALA A 16 -0.44 17.85 21.16
C ALA A 16 0.00 16.81 20.11
N ILE A 17 0.10 15.53 20.50
CA ILE A 17 0.42 14.42 19.58
C ILE A 17 -0.67 14.28 18.51
N LEU A 18 -1.96 14.34 18.90
CA LEU A 18 -3.07 14.24 17.97
C LEU A 18 -3.11 15.41 16.97
N ALA A 19 -2.78 16.62 17.43
CA ALA A 19 -2.66 17.80 16.56
C ALA A 19 -1.48 17.67 15.57
N GLY A 20 -0.35 17.12 16.02
CA GLY A 20 0.82 16.84 15.18
C GLY A 20 0.50 15.82 14.07
N ILE A 21 -0.16 14.72 14.42
CA ILE A 21 -0.60 13.68 13.47
C ILE A 21 -1.61 14.26 12.46
N LYS A 22 -2.61 15.03 12.92
CA LYS A 22 -3.62 15.65 12.05
C LYS A 22 -2.99 16.66 11.07
N SER A 23 -1.98 17.39 11.51
CA SER A 23 -1.21 18.32 10.67
C SER A 23 -0.36 17.60 9.62
N ALA A 24 0.31 16.50 10.00
CA ALA A 24 1.12 15.67 9.10
C ALA A 24 0.27 15.00 8.01
N ILE A 25 -0.91 14.48 8.37
CA ILE A 25 -1.87 13.89 7.43
C ILE A 25 -2.35 14.96 6.41
N LYS A 26 -2.62 16.19 6.87
CA LYS A 26 -3.08 17.28 5.99
C LYS A 26 -2.01 17.75 5.00
N ARG A 27 -0.72 17.65 5.34
CA ARG A 27 0.40 18.10 4.50
C ARG A 27 0.93 17.06 3.51
N LYS A 28 0.41 15.82 3.48
CA LYS A 28 0.90 14.73 2.61
C LYS A 28 2.44 14.58 2.68
N VAL A 29 3.03 14.78 3.85
CA VAL A 29 4.48 14.59 4.03
C VAL A 29 4.72 13.08 4.03
N TYR A 30 5.55 12.61 3.10
CA TYR A 30 5.99 11.22 3.04
C TYR A 30 6.67 10.87 4.36
N PHE A 31 6.06 9.92 5.08
CA PHE A 31 6.36 9.52 6.46
C PHE A 31 7.70 8.79 6.65
N LYS A 32 8.66 8.95 5.73
CA LYS A 32 9.76 8.00 5.58
C LYS A 32 11.03 8.32 6.36
N GLU A 33 11.27 9.55 6.80
CA GLU A 33 12.59 9.89 7.39
C GLU A 33 12.58 10.62 8.74
N GLU A 34 11.55 11.40 9.12
CA GLU A 34 11.66 12.26 10.32
C GLU A 34 10.76 11.88 11.50
N PHE A 35 9.77 11.00 11.31
CA PHE A 35 8.82 10.65 12.38
C PHE A 35 9.24 9.58 13.41
N PRO A 36 10.19 8.65 13.17
CA PRO A 36 10.54 7.68 14.20
C PRO A 36 11.32 8.33 15.35
N ILE A 37 12.13 9.36 15.10
CA ILE A 37 13.03 9.94 16.11
C ILE A 37 12.27 10.75 17.17
N ALA A 38 11.15 11.40 16.79
CA ALA A 38 10.35 12.21 17.72
C ALA A 38 9.41 11.39 18.63
N LEU A 39 9.05 10.17 18.23
CA LEU A 39 8.17 9.27 19.00
C LEU A 39 8.93 8.46 20.06
N PHE A 40 10.23 8.22 19.85
CA PHE A 40 11.07 7.45 20.76
C PHE A 40 11.12 8.00 22.20
N PRO A 41 11.29 9.31 22.43
CA PRO A 41 11.30 9.86 23.79
C PRO A 41 9.94 9.72 24.48
N SER A 42 8.82 9.92 23.76
CA SER A 42 7.47 9.79 24.31
C SER A 42 7.11 8.35 24.70
N VAL A 43 7.55 7.37 23.91
CA VAL A 43 7.36 5.94 24.21
C VAL A 43 8.25 5.53 25.39
N LEU A 44 9.49 6.02 25.47
CA LEU A 44 10.39 5.75 26.59
C LEU A 44 9.86 6.33 27.91
N ILE A 45 9.33 7.57 27.88
CA ILE A 45 8.70 8.22 29.04
C ILE A 45 7.45 7.45 29.48
N MET A 46 6.62 6.98 28.54
CA MET A 46 5.47 6.12 28.85
C MET A 46 5.88 4.80 29.50
N VAL A 47 6.93 4.14 29.02
CA VAL A 47 7.47 2.91 29.63
C VAL A 47 8.01 3.18 31.05
N CYS A 48 8.70 4.30 31.28
CA CYS A 48 9.16 4.69 32.61
C CYS A 48 8.01 5.01 33.59
N VAL A 49 6.92 5.61 33.10
CA VAL A 49 5.71 5.88 33.92
C VAL A 49 4.96 4.59 34.24
N ILE A 50 4.90 3.63 33.31
CA ILE A 50 4.30 2.30 33.53
C ILE A 50 5.06 1.51 34.61
N LEU A 51 6.40 1.52 34.59
CA LEU A 51 7.22 0.85 35.61
C LEU A 51 7.11 1.48 37.00
N SER A 52 6.69 2.75 37.08
CA SER A 52 6.52 3.47 38.35
C SER A 52 5.15 3.26 39.00
N TYR A 53 4.15 2.74 38.25
CA TYR A 53 2.80 2.47 38.75
C TYR A 53 2.56 0.97 38.87
N SER A 54 2.83 0.43 40.06
CA SER A 54 2.75 -0.99 40.41
C SER A 54 1.35 -1.46 40.82
N ASP A 55 0.30 -1.01 40.13
CA ASP A 55 -1.08 -1.45 40.39
C ASP A 55 -1.72 -2.03 39.12
N GLU A 56 -2.26 -3.24 39.23
CA GLU A 56 -2.71 -4.11 38.12
C GLU A 56 -3.76 -3.45 37.19
N SER A 57 -4.53 -2.50 37.71
CA SER A 57 -5.55 -1.76 36.95
C SER A 57 -4.99 -0.70 36.00
N SER A 58 -3.73 -0.30 36.18
CA SER A 58 -3.08 0.73 35.35
C SER A 58 -2.67 0.18 33.98
N TYR A 59 -2.33 -1.11 33.89
CA TYR A 59 -1.87 -1.73 32.64
C TYR A 59 -2.92 -1.73 31.53
N LEU A 60 -4.20 -1.91 31.87
CA LEU A 60 -5.30 -1.88 30.90
C LEU A 60 -5.49 -0.50 30.26
N ILE A 61 -5.29 0.58 31.02
CA ILE A 61 -5.41 1.97 30.54
C ILE A 61 -4.28 2.30 29.55
N PHE A 62 -3.10 1.68 29.70
CA PHE A 62 -1.94 1.89 28.81
C PHE A 62 -1.86 0.91 27.63
N LEU A 63 -2.40 -0.32 27.76
CA LEU A 63 -2.43 -1.30 26.67
C LEU A 63 -3.43 -0.94 25.57
N LEU A 64 -4.60 -0.39 25.94
CA LEU A 64 -5.62 0.06 24.99
C LEU A 64 -5.10 1.05 23.93
N PRO A 65 -4.41 2.15 24.30
CA PRO A 65 -3.88 3.09 23.31
C PRO A 65 -2.75 2.49 22.46
N MET A 66 -1.92 1.61 23.01
CA MET A 66 -0.90 0.86 22.22
C MET A 66 -1.55 -0.02 21.15
N ILE A 67 -2.62 -0.75 21.50
CA ILE A 67 -3.38 -1.58 20.56
C ILE A 67 -4.05 -0.72 19.48
N ILE A 68 -4.62 0.45 19.85
CA ILE A 68 -5.23 1.39 18.91
C ILE A 68 -4.20 1.95 17.93
N ILE A 69 -2.99 2.29 18.39
CA ILE A 69 -1.91 2.77 17.50
C ILE A 69 -1.48 1.68 16.52
N ILE A 70 -1.28 0.45 17.00
CA ILE A 70 -0.93 -0.70 16.14
C ILE A 70 -2.02 -0.92 15.09
N TYR A 71 -3.29 -0.88 15.48
CA TYR A 71 -4.42 -1.00 14.57
C TYR A 71 -4.47 0.13 13.53
N LEU A 72 -4.25 1.38 13.94
CA LEU A 72 -4.25 2.53 13.03
C LEU A 72 -3.08 2.49 12.05
N VAL A 73 -1.87 2.11 12.49
CA VAL A 73 -0.71 1.93 11.63
C VAL A 73 -0.96 0.82 10.62
N TRP A 74 -1.48 -0.33 11.05
CA TRP A 74 -1.81 -1.44 10.15
C TRP A 74 -2.92 -1.07 9.15
N SER A 75 -3.93 -0.34 9.58
CA SER A 75 -5.00 0.16 8.71
C SER A 75 -4.47 1.16 7.67
N LEU A 76 -3.54 2.04 8.06
CA LEU A 76 -2.93 3.03 7.16
C LEU A 76 -1.96 2.39 6.15
N GLU A 77 -1.19 1.38 6.58
CA GLU A 77 -0.33 0.58 5.70
C GLU A 77 -1.18 -0.08 4.60
N SER A 78 -2.34 -0.62 4.99
CA SER A 78 -3.27 -1.32 4.09
C SER A 78 -3.94 -0.39 3.07
N THR A 79 -4.22 0.87 3.43
CA THR A 79 -4.79 1.86 2.50
C THR A 79 -3.75 2.41 1.52
N SER A 80 -2.49 2.56 1.95
CA SER A 80 -1.43 3.09 1.07
C SER A 80 -1.09 2.15 -0.10
N SER A 81 -1.06 0.84 0.16
CA SER A 81 -0.78 -0.18 -0.87
C SER A 81 -1.89 -0.22 -1.93
N THR A 82 -3.15 -0.14 -1.48
CA THR A 82 -4.33 -0.22 -2.37
C THR A 82 -4.57 1.05 -3.17
N GLU A 83 -4.18 2.22 -2.65
CA GLU A 83 -4.29 3.50 -3.37
C GLU A 83 -3.20 3.64 -4.45
N GLY A 84 -1.99 3.13 -4.20
CA GLY A 84 -0.91 3.09 -5.18
C GLY A 84 -1.20 2.17 -6.38
N GLU A 85 -1.70 0.95 -6.11
CA GLU A 85 -2.09 0.00 -7.16
C GLU A 85 -3.24 0.53 -8.03
N ASN A 86 -4.28 1.13 -7.42
CA ASN A 86 -5.39 1.75 -8.14
C ASN A 86 -4.93 2.91 -9.04
N LYS A 87 -3.91 3.67 -8.61
CA LYS A 87 -3.34 4.75 -9.42
C LYS A 87 -2.59 4.20 -10.64
N LYS A 88 -1.74 3.18 -10.46
CA LYS A 88 -0.99 2.54 -11.55
C LYS A 88 -1.94 1.90 -12.57
N GLU A 89 -2.99 1.21 -12.10
CA GLU A 89 -4.03 0.65 -12.97
C GLU A 89 -4.75 1.72 -13.79
N LYS A 90 -5.16 2.82 -13.15
CA LYS A 90 -5.87 3.92 -13.81
C LYS A 90 -5.02 4.59 -14.88
N GLU A 91 -3.73 4.80 -14.61
CA GLU A 91 -2.79 5.39 -15.57
C GLU A 91 -2.59 4.47 -16.78
N LYS A 92 -2.35 3.17 -16.56
CA LYS A 92 -2.19 2.17 -17.62
C LYS A 92 -3.46 2.03 -18.47
N TYR A 93 -4.64 2.01 -17.83
CA TYR A 93 -5.93 2.03 -18.53
C TYR A 93 -6.07 3.27 -19.40
N LEU A 94 -5.74 4.46 -18.89
CA LEU A 94 -5.85 5.71 -19.65
C LEU A 94 -4.89 5.75 -20.84
N GLU A 95 -3.69 5.19 -20.68
CA GLU A 95 -2.73 5.06 -21.77
C GLU A 95 -3.26 4.14 -22.87
N LEU A 96 -3.79 2.96 -22.51
CA LEU A 96 -4.41 2.03 -23.45
C LEU A 96 -5.62 2.67 -24.15
N LEU A 97 -6.45 3.40 -23.41
CA LEU A 97 -7.63 4.11 -23.93
C LEU A 97 -7.25 5.15 -25.00
N LYS A 98 -6.13 5.87 -24.81
CA LYS A 98 -5.65 6.89 -25.76
C LYS A 98 -5.07 6.28 -27.03
N LYS A 99 -4.47 5.09 -26.93
CA LYS A 99 -3.85 4.37 -28.05
C LYS A 99 -4.86 3.49 -28.81
N ASP A 100 -6.02 3.20 -28.24
CA ASP A 100 -7.00 2.28 -28.83
C ASP A 100 -7.78 2.95 -29.98
N GLU A 101 -7.51 2.50 -31.21
CA GLU A 101 -8.18 2.99 -32.41
C GLU A 101 -9.68 2.66 -32.45
N LYS A 102 -10.14 1.61 -31.75
CA LYS A 102 -11.55 1.22 -31.77
C LYS A 102 -12.44 2.24 -31.07
N ILE A 103 -11.92 2.95 -30.07
CA ILE A 103 -12.62 4.07 -29.43
C ILE A 103 -12.84 5.21 -30.41
N LYS A 104 -11.83 5.50 -31.23
CA LYS A 104 -11.92 6.53 -32.26
C LYS A 104 -12.99 6.16 -33.29
N LEU A 105 -12.95 4.93 -33.79
CA LEU A 105 -13.94 4.40 -34.74
C LEU A 105 -15.36 4.38 -34.16
N LEU A 106 -15.54 4.01 -32.88
CA LEU A 106 -16.85 4.05 -32.22
C LEU A 106 -17.40 5.47 -32.11
N ARG A 107 -16.55 6.46 -31.79
CA ARG A 107 -16.97 7.87 -31.74
C ARG A 107 -17.36 8.39 -33.11
N GLU A 108 -16.59 8.06 -34.14
CA GLU A 108 -16.89 8.45 -35.53
C GLU A 108 -18.18 7.79 -36.03
N ALA A 109 -18.39 6.50 -35.78
CA ALA A 109 -19.61 5.80 -36.14
C ALA A 109 -20.86 6.39 -35.46
N TYR A 110 -20.74 6.80 -34.20
CA TYR A 110 -21.84 7.47 -33.48
C TYR A 110 -22.11 8.87 -34.03
N ALA A 111 -21.04 9.66 -34.27
CA ALA A 111 -21.16 11.00 -34.85
C ALA A 111 -21.77 10.99 -36.25
N ASN A 112 -21.46 9.97 -37.05
CA ASN A 112 -21.99 9.78 -38.39
C ASN A 112 -23.40 9.14 -38.40
N GLY A 113 -24.00 8.90 -37.24
CA GLY A 113 -25.32 8.27 -37.12
C GLY A 113 -25.38 6.81 -37.59
N THR A 114 -24.21 6.18 -37.80
CA THR A 114 -24.09 4.79 -38.26
C THR A 114 -24.51 3.79 -37.18
N ILE A 115 -24.38 4.18 -35.91
CA ILE A 115 -24.81 3.41 -34.75
C ILE A 115 -25.70 4.26 -33.85
N THR A 116 -26.65 3.60 -33.19
CA THR A 116 -27.55 4.24 -32.23
C THR A 116 -26.85 4.53 -30.90
N GLU A 117 -27.42 5.42 -30.09
CA GLU A 117 -26.91 5.72 -28.74
C GLU A 117 -26.82 4.47 -27.85
N LYS A 118 -27.80 3.57 -27.97
CA LYS A 118 -27.82 2.31 -27.22
C LYS A 118 -26.63 1.41 -27.61
N GLU A 119 -26.38 1.26 -28.91
CA GLU A 119 -25.26 0.45 -29.41
C GLU A 119 -23.91 1.07 -29.05
N TYR A 120 -23.78 2.40 -29.13
CA TYR A 120 -22.57 3.09 -28.71
C TYR A 120 -22.29 2.87 -27.22
N SER A 121 -23.30 2.99 -26.36
CA SER A 121 -23.18 2.75 -24.91
C SER A 121 -22.77 1.31 -24.59
N GLU A 122 -23.39 0.31 -25.22
CA GLU A 122 -23.05 -1.10 -25.00
C GLU A 122 -21.62 -1.41 -25.46
N LYS A 123 -21.24 -0.96 -26.66
CA LYS A 123 -19.90 -1.21 -27.22
C LYS A 123 -18.80 -0.52 -26.44
N THR A 124 -19.02 0.73 -26.01
CA THR A 124 -18.06 1.45 -25.16
C THR A 124 -17.91 0.82 -23.78
N LYS A 125 -19.01 0.32 -23.19
CA LYS A 125 -18.96 -0.43 -21.93
C LYS A 125 -18.11 -1.69 -22.06
N ILE A 126 -18.35 -2.53 -23.06
CA ILE A 126 -17.57 -3.75 -23.31
C ILE A 126 -16.10 -3.43 -23.54
N LEU A 127 -15.82 -2.40 -24.35
CA LEU A 127 -14.45 -1.98 -24.65
C LEU A 127 -13.74 -1.47 -23.40
N SER A 128 -14.39 -0.65 -22.58
CA SER A 128 -13.83 -0.17 -21.31
C SER A 128 -13.51 -1.31 -20.34
N GLN A 129 -14.36 -2.33 -20.24
CA GLN A 129 -14.12 -3.50 -19.39
C GLN A 129 -12.94 -4.32 -19.91
N THR A 130 -12.86 -4.51 -21.22
CA THR A 130 -11.76 -5.23 -21.87
C THR A 130 -10.42 -4.51 -21.63
N LEU A 131 -10.39 -3.19 -21.79
CA LEU A 131 -9.19 -2.38 -21.58
C LEU A 131 -8.78 -2.35 -20.10
N ARG A 132 -9.72 -2.36 -19.15
CA ARG A 132 -9.40 -2.49 -17.72
C ARG A 132 -8.79 -3.85 -17.40
N LYS A 133 -9.37 -4.94 -17.91
CA LYS A 133 -8.80 -6.29 -17.74
C LYS A 133 -7.39 -6.36 -18.33
N LYS A 134 -7.19 -5.79 -19.53
CA LYS A 134 -5.88 -5.70 -20.16
C LYS A 134 -4.88 -4.89 -19.32
N ALA A 135 -5.27 -3.73 -18.82
CA ALA A 135 -4.43 -2.89 -17.97
C ALA A 135 -3.93 -3.64 -16.72
N LYS A 136 -4.84 -4.36 -16.04
CA LYS A 136 -4.47 -5.21 -14.89
C LYS A 136 -3.48 -6.30 -15.30
N ASN A 137 -3.77 -7.04 -16.37
CA ASN A 137 -2.91 -8.12 -16.83
C ASN A 137 -1.51 -7.60 -17.24
N ASP A 138 -1.44 -6.44 -17.90
CA ASP A 138 -0.17 -5.83 -18.31
C ASP A 138 0.66 -5.36 -17.09
N ILE A 139 0.03 -5.01 -15.97
CA ILE A 139 0.73 -4.70 -14.71
C ILE A 139 1.27 -5.98 -14.07
N ILE A 140 0.44 -7.01 -13.96
CA ILE A 140 0.85 -8.31 -13.39
C ILE A 140 2.00 -8.91 -14.21
N GLN A 141 1.94 -8.78 -15.55
CA GLN A 141 2.99 -9.26 -16.44
C GLN A 141 4.31 -8.51 -16.23
N GLU A 142 4.27 -7.19 -16.04
CA GLU A 142 5.44 -6.37 -15.71
C GLU A 142 6.09 -6.82 -14.38
N ASP A 143 5.27 -7.13 -13.37
CA ASP A 143 5.76 -7.61 -12.08
C ASP A 143 6.39 -9.01 -12.20
N ILE A 144 5.81 -9.90 -13.01
CA ILE A 144 6.40 -11.21 -13.33
C ILE A 144 7.76 -11.04 -14.01
N ASP A 145 7.89 -10.13 -14.96
CA ASP A 145 9.14 -9.92 -15.68
C ASP A 145 10.21 -9.28 -14.80
N ASN A 146 9.83 -8.42 -13.85
CA ASN A 146 10.74 -7.90 -12.83
C ASN A 146 11.24 -9.03 -11.91
N LEU A 147 10.37 -9.92 -11.46
CA LEU A 147 10.76 -11.07 -10.63
C LEU A 147 11.70 -12.03 -11.37
N LYS A 148 11.51 -12.23 -12.68
CA LYS A 148 12.46 -13.02 -13.49
C LYS A 148 13.86 -12.39 -13.54
N LYS A 149 13.94 -11.06 -13.67
CA LYS A 149 15.24 -10.35 -13.60
C LYS A 149 15.89 -10.46 -12.23
N GLU A 150 15.09 -10.45 -11.15
CA GLU A 150 15.60 -10.71 -9.80
C GLU A 150 16.13 -12.15 -9.65
N LEU A 151 15.46 -13.13 -10.24
CA LEU A 151 15.92 -14.53 -10.29
C LEU A 151 17.25 -14.66 -11.06
N GLU A 152 17.42 -13.94 -12.17
CA GLU A 152 18.69 -13.91 -12.91
C GLU A 152 19.83 -13.34 -12.04
N LYS A 153 19.60 -12.19 -11.39
CA LYS A 153 20.57 -11.61 -10.44
C LYS A 153 20.88 -12.53 -9.28
N LEU A 154 19.86 -13.21 -8.73
CA LEU A 154 20.03 -14.17 -7.65
C LEU A 154 20.93 -15.34 -8.08
N ASN A 155 20.76 -15.83 -9.32
CA ASN A 155 21.59 -16.87 -9.91
C ASN A 155 23.04 -16.39 -10.11
N GLU A 156 23.25 -15.15 -10.56
CA GLU A 156 24.60 -14.57 -10.65
C GLU A 156 25.29 -14.48 -9.28
N LEU A 157 24.57 -14.03 -8.25
CA LEU A 157 25.09 -13.97 -6.88
C LEU A 157 25.48 -15.35 -6.34
N TYR A 158 24.68 -16.38 -6.64
CA TYR A 158 25.01 -17.76 -6.30
C TYR A 158 26.26 -18.26 -7.04
N LYS A 159 26.34 -18.05 -8.36
CA LYS A 159 27.51 -18.42 -9.17
C LYS A 159 28.79 -17.72 -8.71
N ASN A 160 28.67 -16.48 -8.25
CA ASN A 160 29.78 -15.69 -7.72
C ASN A 160 30.17 -16.05 -6.28
N GLY A 161 29.52 -17.05 -5.68
CA GLY A 161 29.80 -17.52 -4.32
C GLY A 161 29.37 -16.55 -3.21
N VAL A 162 28.59 -15.51 -3.55
CA VAL A 162 28.06 -14.53 -2.57
C VAL A 162 26.94 -15.14 -1.74
N LEU A 163 26.20 -16.09 -2.31
CA LEU A 163 25.12 -16.82 -1.64
C LEU A 163 25.48 -18.28 -1.48
N THR A 164 25.08 -18.87 -0.35
CA THR A 164 25.12 -20.31 -0.15
C THR A 164 24.00 -21.01 -0.94
N GLN A 165 24.17 -22.30 -1.22
CA GLN A 165 23.15 -23.11 -1.91
C GLN A 165 21.79 -23.10 -1.19
N ILE A 166 21.81 -23.09 0.15
CA ILE A 166 20.60 -23.05 0.97
C ILE A 166 19.87 -21.71 0.79
N GLU A 167 20.58 -20.59 0.88
CA GLU A 167 20.00 -19.25 0.70
C GLU A 167 19.50 -19.02 -0.72
N TYR A 168 20.22 -19.54 -1.72
CA TYR A 168 19.80 -19.50 -3.12
C TYR A 168 18.47 -20.23 -3.31
N ASN A 169 18.38 -21.49 -2.88
CA ASN A 169 17.17 -22.31 -3.02
C ASN A 169 15.96 -21.67 -2.32
N GLN A 170 16.14 -21.16 -1.10
CA GLN A 170 15.05 -20.50 -0.35
C GLN A 170 14.52 -19.26 -1.07
N LYS A 171 15.43 -18.41 -1.59
CA LYS A 171 15.04 -17.19 -2.32
C LYS A 171 14.43 -17.53 -3.68
N GLN A 172 14.98 -18.51 -4.38
CA GLN A 172 14.46 -18.98 -5.67
C GLN A 172 13.03 -19.50 -5.52
N GLU A 173 12.80 -20.42 -4.58
CA GLU A 173 11.47 -21.00 -4.34
C GLU A 173 10.44 -19.90 -4.02
N LYS A 174 10.81 -18.94 -3.16
CA LYS A 174 9.95 -17.81 -2.82
C LYS A 174 9.56 -16.96 -4.05
N TYR A 175 10.50 -16.71 -4.97
CA TYR A 175 10.21 -15.96 -6.19
C TYR A 175 9.36 -16.76 -7.18
N GLU A 176 9.63 -18.07 -7.33
CA GLU A 176 8.84 -18.96 -8.19
C GLU A 176 7.40 -19.12 -7.70
N GLN A 177 7.19 -19.21 -6.38
CA GLN A 177 5.86 -19.23 -5.76
C GLN A 177 5.10 -17.92 -6.07
N LYS A 178 5.74 -16.76 -5.89
CA LYS A 178 5.13 -15.46 -6.22
C LYS A 178 4.77 -15.35 -7.70
N ILE A 179 5.64 -15.78 -8.61
CA ILE A 179 5.34 -15.80 -10.05
C ILE A 179 4.13 -16.70 -10.34
N THR A 180 4.07 -17.86 -9.70
CA THR A 180 2.97 -18.82 -9.86
C THR A 180 1.64 -18.23 -9.38
N GLU A 181 1.65 -17.53 -8.25
CA GLU A 181 0.49 -16.83 -7.71
C GLU A 181 0.02 -15.70 -8.64
N LEU A 182 0.94 -14.86 -9.12
CA LEU A 182 0.64 -13.79 -10.06
C LEU A 182 0.05 -14.32 -11.38
N LYS A 183 0.57 -15.45 -11.89
CA LYS A 183 0.02 -16.09 -13.10
C LYS A 183 -1.41 -16.58 -12.93
N LYS A 184 -1.82 -17.01 -11.73
CA LYS A 184 -3.22 -17.41 -11.47
C LYS A 184 -4.18 -16.22 -11.60
N ASN A 185 -3.70 -15.00 -11.33
CA ASN A 185 -4.51 -13.78 -11.41
C ASN A 185 -4.71 -13.24 -12.84
N ILE A 186 -3.97 -13.79 -13.83
CA ILE A 186 -4.12 -13.43 -15.26
C ILE A 186 -5.14 -14.34 -15.97
N SER A 187 -5.35 -15.56 -15.46
CA SER A 187 -6.25 -16.58 -16.03
C SER A 187 -7.72 -16.20 -15.90
#